data_AF-A0A847EVS8-F1
#
_entry.id   AF-A0A847EVS8-F1
#
_cell.length_a   1.000
_cell.length_b   1.000
_cell.length_c   1.000
_cell.angle_alpha   90.00
_cell.angle_beta   90.00
_cell.angle_gamma   90.00
#
_symmetry.space_group_name_H-M   'P 1'
#
loop_
_entity.id
_entity.type
_entity.pdbx_description
1 polymer ?
#
loop_
_entity_poly.entity_id
_entity_poly.type
_entity_poly.pdbx_seq_one_letter_code
_entity_poly.pdbx_strand_id
1 'polypeptide(L)'
;MVLQQDQPVHIWGKAERGEVVTVRLLNQVQTVVADEAGHWEVWLKPVKKSAKPVSMTVTGNGIGGGVRAGAKNGPNTVVVKNILVGEVWLAAGQSNMEYSVRLSHNAEQEIAQANYPKLRFFDAQRSFSDTAKTDIAGRWVLCSPETVAEMTATGYAFARGLHQHLNVPVGLIDASWGATRCEAWTPATVFEADPRLSFWTTKWEQHLRSFPRLQAAYLQQQDTWKAAAEKARLAG
;
A
#
# COMPACT_ATOMS: atom_id res chain seq x y z
N MET A 1 2.26 -11.99 -1.67
CA MET A 1 1.87 -11.04 -2.72
C MET A 1 1.26 -11.73 -3.94
N VAL A 2 0.68 -10.98 -4.87
CA VAL A 2 0.20 -11.45 -6.18
C VAL A 2 0.80 -10.54 -7.27
N LEU A 3 1.26 -11.12 -8.38
CA LEU A 3 1.71 -10.39 -9.57
C LEU A 3 0.63 -10.44 -10.65
N GLN A 4 0.50 -9.37 -11.42
CA GLN A 4 -0.43 -9.30 -12.54
C GLN A 4 -0.02 -10.29 -13.64
N GLN A 5 -0.97 -11.10 -14.09
CA GLN A 5 -0.79 -12.03 -15.21
C GLN A 5 -0.76 -11.28 -16.54
N ASP A 6 -0.08 -11.87 -17.53
CA ASP A 6 -0.08 -11.41 -18.92
C ASP A 6 0.41 -9.96 -19.13
N GLN A 7 1.05 -9.37 -18.11
CA GLN A 7 1.69 -8.06 -18.17
C GLN A 7 3.17 -8.16 -17.78
N PRO A 8 4.06 -7.33 -18.34
CA PRO A 8 5.43 -7.22 -17.88
C PRO A 8 5.49 -6.95 -16.37
N VAL A 9 6.41 -7.62 -15.67
CA VAL A 9 6.56 -7.46 -14.21
C VAL A 9 7.69 -6.48 -13.95
N HIS A 10 7.34 -5.31 -13.42
CA HIS A 10 8.28 -4.29 -12.98
C HIS A 10 8.81 -4.63 -11.59
N ILE A 11 10.13 -4.72 -11.44
CA ILE A 11 10.80 -4.93 -10.16
C ILE A 11 11.84 -3.82 -10.01
N TRP A 12 11.81 -3.10 -8.90
CA TRP A 12 12.70 -1.98 -8.64
C TRP A 12 13.13 -1.96 -7.17
N GLY A 13 14.14 -1.15 -6.87
CA GLY A 13 14.60 -0.96 -5.51
C GLY A 13 15.77 0.00 -5.40
N LYS A 14 16.47 -0.11 -4.27
CA LYS A 14 17.71 0.61 -4.00
C LYS A 14 18.85 -0.36 -3.74
N ALA A 15 20.06 0.02 -4.13
CA ALA A 15 21.31 -0.69 -3.89
C ALA A 15 22.45 0.34 -3.80
N GLU A 16 23.67 -0.10 -3.47
CA GLU A 16 24.82 0.81 -3.51
C GLU A 16 25.08 1.25 -4.96
N ARG A 17 25.59 2.48 -5.13
CA ARG A 17 25.86 3.04 -6.46
C ARG A 17 26.80 2.13 -7.26
N GLY A 18 26.42 1.79 -8.49
CA GLY A 18 27.21 0.91 -9.36
C GLY A 18 27.14 -0.57 -8.98
N GLU A 19 26.36 -0.94 -7.95
CA GLU A 19 26.15 -2.34 -7.57
C GLU A 19 25.38 -3.08 -8.68
N VAL A 20 25.82 -4.29 -9.00
CA VAL A 20 25.14 -5.15 -9.96
C VAL A 20 24.06 -5.95 -9.21
N VAL A 21 22.81 -5.70 -9.57
CA VAL A 21 21.64 -6.38 -9.01
C VAL A 21 21.14 -7.42 -10.01
N THR A 22 20.95 -8.65 -9.55
CA THR A 22 20.36 -9.75 -10.33
C THR A 22 19.02 -10.16 -9.75
N VAL A 23 17.98 -10.11 -10.57
CA VAL A 23 16.61 -10.54 -10.23
C VAL A 23 16.32 -11.87 -10.90
N ARG A 24 15.84 -12.84 -10.11
CA ARG A 24 15.41 -14.16 -10.58
C ARG A 24 13.96 -14.41 -10.17
N LEU A 25 13.12 -14.73 -11.15
CA LEU A 25 11.73 -15.15 -10.93
C LEU A 25 11.38 -16.19 -11.98
N LEU A 26 10.93 -17.38 -11.55
CA LEU A 26 10.71 -18.52 -12.43
C LEU A 26 11.99 -18.82 -13.25
N ASN A 27 11.86 -18.93 -14.57
CA ASN A 27 12.96 -19.18 -15.50
C ASN A 27 13.57 -17.87 -16.04
N GLN A 28 13.18 -16.72 -15.50
CA GLN A 28 13.67 -15.40 -15.93
C GLN A 28 14.80 -14.92 -15.02
N VAL A 29 15.83 -14.36 -15.64
CA VAL A 29 16.97 -13.74 -14.97
C VAL A 29 17.22 -12.40 -15.66
N GLN A 30 17.27 -11.33 -14.88
CA GLN A 30 17.65 -10.00 -15.36
C GLN A 30 18.74 -9.44 -14.46
N THR A 31 19.66 -8.69 -15.05
CA THR A 31 20.75 -8.04 -14.33
C THR A 31 20.78 -6.57 -14.72
N VAL A 32 20.95 -5.70 -13.72
CA VAL A 32 21.00 -4.24 -13.88
C VAL A 32 22.07 -3.67 -12.95
N VAL A 33 22.60 -2.51 -13.29
CA VAL A 33 23.52 -1.74 -12.44
C VAL A 33 22.74 -0.61 -11.78
N ALA A 34 22.85 -0.46 -10.47
CA ALA A 34 22.25 0.66 -9.77
C ALA A 34 22.87 1.99 -10.20
N ASP A 35 22.02 3.00 -10.41
CA ASP A 35 22.42 4.31 -10.90
C ASP A 35 23.20 5.14 -9.85
N GLU A 36 23.56 6.37 -10.21
CA GLU A 36 24.27 7.32 -9.34
C GLU A 36 23.51 7.65 -8.04
N ALA A 37 22.18 7.54 -8.05
CA ALA A 37 21.32 7.73 -6.88
C ALA A 37 21.02 6.41 -6.13
N GLY A 38 21.60 5.30 -6.58
CA GLY A 38 21.39 3.95 -6.03
C GLY A 38 20.06 3.31 -6.44
N HIS A 39 19.33 3.88 -7.39
CA HIS A 39 18.09 3.27 -7.90
C HIS A 39 18.40 2.22 -8.97
N TRP A 40 17.57 1.19 -9.01
CA TRP A 40 17.62 0.17 -10.07
C TRP A 40 16.22 -0.33 -10.37
N GLU A 41 16.01 -0.73 -11.62
CA GLU A 41 14.76 -1.36 -12.06
C GLU A 41 15.01 -2.36 -13.19
N VAL A 42 14.15 -3.38 -13.27
CA VAL A 42 14.11 -4.35 -14.36
C VAL A 42 12.67 -4.64 -14.72
N TRP A 43 12.45 -4.98 -15.98
CA TRP A 43 11.18 -5.50 -16.49
C TRP A 43 11.35 -6.97 -16.88
N LEU A 44 10.60 -7.84 -16.21
CA LEU A 44 10.51 -9.25 -16.59
C LEU A 44 9.39 -9.41 -17.62
N LYS A 45 9.53 -10.41 -18.49
CA LYS A 45 8.51 -10.75 -19.49
C LYS A 45 7.20 -11.17 -18.79
N PRO A 46 6.05 -10.99 -19.45
CA PRO A 46 4.76 -11.44 -18.94
C PRO A 46 4.78 -12.87 -18.43
N VAL A 47 4.11 -13.09 -17.29
CA VAL A 47 3.98 -14.39 -16.65
C VAL A 47 2.53 -14.84 -16.71
N LYS A 48 2.28 -16.10 -17.08
CA LYS A 48 0.94 -16.68 -17.08
C LYS A 48 0.42 -16.90 -15.65
N LYS A 49 -0.90 -16.85 -15.47
CA LYS A 49 -1.53 -17.19 -14.18
C LYS A 49 -1.00 -18.50 -13.62
N SER A 50 -0.78 -18.50 -12.30
CA SER A 50 -0.40 -19.69 -11.57
C SER A 50 -0.84 -19.54 -10.12
N ALA A 51 -1.61 -20.53 -9.65
CA ALA A 51 -1.93 -20.70 -8.24
C ALA A 51 -0.82 -21.44 -7.45
N LYS A 52 0.24 -21.91 -8.13
CA LYS A 52 1.40 -22.51 -7.47
C LYS A 52 2.30 -21.38 -6.94
N PRO A 53 2.55 -21.30 -5.62
CA PRO A 53 3.45 -20.31 -5.07
C PRO A 53 4.86 -20.42 -5.63
N VAL A 54 5.44 -19.28 -5.99
CA VAL A 54 6.83 -19.16 -6.46
C VAL A 54 7.62 -18.22 -5.56
N SER A 55 8.94 -18.23 -5.69
CA SER A 55 9.83 -17.30 -4.99
C SER A 55 10.56 -16.44 -6.01
N MET A 56 10.80 -15.19 -5.63
CA MET A 56 11.70 -14.28 -6.33
C MET A 56 12.95 -14.06 -5.49
N THR A 57 14.09 -14.04 -6.13
CA THR A 57 15.37 -13.73 -5.50
C THR A 57 15.95 -12.47 -6.13
N VAL A 58 16.35 -11.52 -5.31
CA VAL A 58 17.08 -10.31 -5.72
C VAL A 58 18.44 -10.35 -5.02
N THR A 59 19.51 -10.43 -5.81
CA THR A 59 20.88 -10.52 -5.30
C THR A 59 21.70 -9.33 -5.78
N GLY A 60 22.19 -8.50 -4.86
CA GLY A 60 23.24 -7.53 -5.11
C GLY A 60 24.60 -8.22 -4.98
N ASN A 61 25.54 -7.92 -5.87
CA ASN A 61 26.88 -8.52 -5.82
C ASN A 61 27.81 -7.91 -4.76
N GLY A 62 27.36 -6.88 -4.03
CA GLY A 62 28.08 -6.32 -2.90
C GLY A 62 29.37 -5.60 -3.26
N ILE A 63 29.34 -4.76 -4.30
CA ILE A 63 30.49 -3.92 -4.67
C ILE A 63 30.66 -2.79 -3.66
N GLY A 64 31.87 -2.64 -3.12
CA GLY A 64 32.28 -1.43 -2.41
C GLY A 64 31.82 -1.39 -0.95
N GLY A 65 32.74 -1.66 -0.03
CA GLY A 65 32.52 -1.28 1.36
C GLY A 65 32.38 0.23 1.51
N GLY A 66 31.22 0.71 1.96
CA GLY A 66 31.05 1.97 2.70
C GLY A 66 29.84 2.82 2.30
N VAL A 67 28.91 3.03 3.25
CA VAL A 67 28.57 4.27 4.02
C VAL A 67 27.49 3.93 5.08
N ARG A 68 26.75 2.83 4.92
CA ARG A 68 25.84 2.35 5.98
C ARG A 68 26.61 1.64 7.11
N ALA A 69 26.54 2.17 8.33
CA ALA A 69 27.02 1.49 9.52
C ALA A 69 26.38 0.09 9.61
N GLY A 70 27.19 -0.96 9.47
CA GLY A 70 26.75 -2.36 9.49
C GLY A 70 26.65 -3.08 8.15
N ALA A 71 26.99 -2.44 7.01
CA ALA A 71 27.08 -3.12 5.73
C ALA A 71 28.22 -4.15 5.73
N LYS A 72 27.89 -5.43 5.54
CA LYS A 72 28.90 -6.48 5.34
C LYS A 72 29.35 -6.44 3.89
N ASN A 73 30.66 -6.47 3.66
CA ASN A 73 31.21 -6.72 2.32
C ASN A 73 30.71 -8.08 1.81
N GLY A 74 30.26 -8.14 0.56
CA GLY A 74 29.83 -9.37 -0.10
C GLY A 74 28.36 -9.36 -0.54
N PRO A 75 27.93 -10.41 -1.27
CA PRO A 75 26.62 -10.44 -1.89
C PRO A 75 25.49 -10.43 -0.85
N ASN A 76 24.49 -9.57 -1.08
CA ASN A 76 23.27 -9.53 -0.29
C ASN A 76 22.12 -10.11 -1.11
N THR A 77 21.27 -10.93 -0.50
CA THR A 77 20.16 -11.61 -1.17
C THR A 77 18.87 -11.40 -0.40
N VAL A 78 17.88 -10.82 -1.09
CA VAL A 78 16.49 -10.75 -0.63
C VAL A 78 15.69 -11.83 -1.33
N VAL A 79 14.94 -12.61 -0.55
CA VAL A 79 14.05 -13.66 -1.08
C VAL A 79 12.60 -13.32 -0.74
N VAL A 80 11.80 -13.02 -1.77
CA VAL A 80 10.36 -12.84 -1.63
C VAL A 80 9.69 -14.18 -1.93
N LYS A 81 9.17 -14.82 -0.88
CA LYS A 81 8.53 -16.13 -0.98
C LYS A 81 7.03 -16.00 -1.18
N ASN A 82 6.42 -17.11 -1.56
CA ASN A 82 4.97 -17.25 -1.62
C ASN A 82 4.35 -16.16 -2.51
N ILE A 83 4.71 -16.14 -3.79
CA ILE A 83 4.17 -15.23 -4.80
C ILE A 83 3.17 -16.02 -5.66
N LEU A 84 1.99 -15.45 -5.91
CA LEU A 84 1.05 -15.98 -6.90
C LEU A 84 1.03 -15.08 -8.13
N VAL A 85 0.52 -15.60 -9.25
CA VAL A 85 0.32 -14.83 -10.48
C VAL A 85 -1.14 -14.93 -10.89
N GLY A 86 -1.79 -13.79 -11.09
CA GLY A 86 -3.22 -13.71 -11.35
C GLY A 86 -3.66 -12.26 -11.58
N GLU A 87 -4.82 -11.87 -11.07
CA GLU A 87 -5.31 -10.50 -11.20
C GLU A 87 -4.91 -9.63 -10.00
N VAL A 88 -4.55 -8.37 -10.25
CA VAL A 88 -4.24 -7.38 -9.21
C VAL A 88 -5.13 -6.16 -9.42
N TRP A 89 -5.88 -5.80 -8.38
CA TRP A 89 -6.83 -4.69 -8.40
C TRP A 89 -6.56 -3.70 -7.28
N LEU A 90 -6.85 -2.43 -7.53
CA LEU A 90 -6.76 -1.36 -6.54
C LEU A 90 -8.15 -1.04 -5.98
N ALA A 91 -8.32 -1.15 -4.67
CA ALA A 91 -9.43 -0.62 -3.91
C ALA A 91 -9.02 0.71 -3.28
N ALA A 92 -9.49 1.81 -3.86
CA ALA A 92 -9.25 3.17 -3.37
C ALA A 92 -10.57 3.94 -3.22
N GLY A 93 -10.54 5.02 -2.45
CA GLY A 93 -11.71 5.84 -2.17
C GLY A 93 -11.85 6.12 -0.67
N GLN A 94 -13.05 6.50 -0.26
CA GLN A 94 -13.34 6.94 1.12
C GLN A 94 -14.01 5.84 1.97
N SER A 95 -14.77 6.25 3.00
CA SER A 95 -15.29 5.40 4.08
C SER A 95 -16.12 4.21 3.61
N ASN A 96 -16.81 4.31 2.47
CA ASN A 96 -17.58 3.18 1.92
C ASN A 96 -16.70 2.10 1.29
N MET A 97 -15.50 2.46 0.79
CA MET A 97 -14.50 1.48 0.40
C MET A 97 -13.73 0.98 1.62
N GLU A 98 -13.45 1.85 2.59
CA GLU A 98 -12.79 1.48 3.87
C GLU A 98 -13.66 0.58 4.75
N TYR A 99 -14.98 0.60 4.56
CA TYR A 99 -15.94 -0.13 5.37
C TYR A 99 -15.58 -1.62 5.44
N SER A 100 -15.31 -2.13 6.64
CA SER A 100 -14.72 -3.45 6.80
C SER A 100 -15.74 -4.59 6.87
N VAL A 101 -15.31 -5.81 6.57
CA VAL A 101 -16.15 -7.02 6.66
C VAL A 101 -16.73 -7.21 8.06
N ARG A 102 -15.98 -6.89 9.13
CA ARG A 102 -16.49 -6.97 10.52
C ARG A 102 -17.76 -6.13 10.75
N LEU A 103 -17.89 -5.01 10.05
CA LEU A 103 -19.03 -4.11 10.20
C LEU A 103 -20.19 -4.50 9.28
N SER A 104 -19.98 -5.42 8.32
CA SER A 104 -21.01 -5.84 7.37
C SER A 104 -22.16 -6.58 8.04
N HIS A 105 -23.33 -6.56 7.39
CA HIS A 105 -24.55 -7.17 7.91
C HIS A 105 -24.42 -8.67 8.22
N ASN A 106 -23.64 -9.40 7.41
CA ASN A 106 -23.43 -10.85 7.53
C ASN A 106 -22.00 -11.20 7.97
N ALA A 107 -21.37 -10.33 8.77
CA ALA A 107 -19.96 -10.44 9.17
C ALA A 107 -19.56 -11.82 9.70
N GLU A 108 -20.33 -12.40 10.63
CA GLU A 108 -20.00 -13.70 11.24
C GLU A 108 -19.89 -14.82 10.19
N GLN A 109 -20.85 -14.88 9.28
CA GLN A 109 -20.87 -15.86 8.20
C GLN A 109 -19.72 -15.63 7.22
N GLU A 110 -19.51 -14.38 6.80
CA GLU A 110 -18.45 -14.02 5.85
C GLU A 110 -17.07 -14.34 6.42
N ILE A 111 -16.84 -14.03 7.69
CA ILE A 111 -15.60 -14.31 8.40
C ILE A 111 -15.37 -15.81 8.49
N ALA A 112 -16.34 -16.58 8.98
CA ALA A 112 -16.20 -18.02 9.14
C ALA A 112 -15.93 -18.75 7.80
N GLN A 113 -16.45 -18.23 6.69
CA GLN A 113 -16.31 -18.85 5.37
C GLN A 113 -15.12 -18.34 4.55
N ALA A 114 -14.35 -17.37 5.05
CA ALA A 114 -13.31 -16.69 4.29
C ALA A 114 -12.01 -17.49 4.09
N ASN A 115 -12.09 -18.78 3.75
CA ASN A 115 -10.93 -19.62 3.48
C ASN A 115 -10.53 -19.58 1.99
N TYR A 116 -9.89 -18.49 1.58
CA TYR A 116 -9.51 -18.25 0.19
C TYR A 116 -7.99 -18.06 0.05
N PRO A 117 -7.18 -19.13 0.08
CA PRO A 117 -5.71 -19.02 0.08
C PRO A 117 -5.10 -18.41 -1.20
N LYS A 118 -5.90 -18.33 -2.27
CA LYS A 118 -5.55 -17.69 -3.55
C LYS A 118 -5.94 -16.21 -3.61
N LEU A 119 -6.64 -15.69 -2.60
CA LEU A 119 -6.94 -14.28 -2.41
C LEU A 119 -5.95 -13.67 -1.42
N ARG A 120 -5.45 -12.50 -1.76
CA ARG A 120 -4.50 -11.76 -0.91
C ARG A 120 -4.81 -10.29 -0.96
N PHE A 121 -4.61 -9.63 0.17
CA PHE A 121 -4.86 -8.21 0.33
C PHE A 121 -3.56 -7.55 0.70
N PHE A 122 -3.19 -6.48 0.02
CA PHE A 122 -2.16 -5.58 0.47
C PHE A 122 -2.84 -4.50 1.29
N ASP A 123 -2.68 -4.56 2.61
CA ASP A 123 -3.13 -3.55 3.54
C ASP A 123 -2.11 -2.40 3.52
N ALA A 124 -2.44 -1.33 2.78
CA ALA A 124 -1.58 -0.17 2.66
C ALA A 124 -1.69 0.68 3.94
N GLN A 125 -0.54 0.96 4.55
CA GLN A 125 -0.49 1.86 5.68
C GLN A 125 -0.84 3.27 5.22
N ARG A 126 -1.87 3.84 5.84
CA ARG A 126 -2.33 5.20 5.58
C ARG A 126 -1.24 6.22 5.90
N SER A 127 -0.83 6.96 4.87
CA SER A 127 0.14 8.04 4.98
C SER A 127 -0.23 9.17 4.02
N PHE A 128 -0.20 10.40 4.50
CA PHE A 128 -0.46 11.58 3.68
C PHE A 128 0.85 12.09 3.07
N SER A 129 0.77 12.63 1.86
CA SER A 129 1.89 13.28 1.18
C SER A 129 1.37 14.28 0.16
N ASP A 130 1.93 15.48 0.17
CA ASP A 130 1.63 16.52 -0.84
C ASP A 130 2.33 16.22 -2.18
N THR A 131 3.27 15.27 -2.18
CA THR A 131 3.98 14.80 -3.37
C THR A 131 3.75 13.32 -3.60
N ALA A 132 3.77 12.90 -4.87
CA ALA A 132 3.69 11.49 -5.22
C ALA A 132 4.83 10.71 -4.55
N LYS A 133 4.48 9.60 -3.89
CA LYS A 133 5.45 8.65 -3.35
C LYS A 133 5.71 7.54 -4.35
N THR A 134 6.94 7.05 -4.37
CA THR A 134 7.36 5.90 -5.20
C THR A 134 7.28 4.57 -4.44
N ASP A 135 6.92 4.60 -3.15
CA ASP A 135 6.77 3.45 -2.28
C ASP A 135 5.78 3.77 -1.15
N ILE A 136 5.14 2.74 -0.61
CA ILE A 136 4.21 2.81 0.52
C ILE A 136 4.47 1.66 1.49
N ALA A 137 4.33 1.96 2.79
CA ALA A 137 4.36 0.91 3.80
C ALA A 137 3.07 0.09 3.74
N GLY A 138 3.17 -1.20 4.09
CA GLY A 138 2.03 -2.11 4.10
C GLY A 138 2.47 -3.56 4.09
N ARG A 139 1.51 -4.48 4.06
CA ARG A 139 1.81 -5.91 3.99
C ARG A 139 0.76 -6.68 3.22
N TRP A 140 1.24 -7.71 2.52
CA TRP A 140 0.36 -8.71 1.93
C TRP A 140 -0.12 -9.70 2.98
N VAL A 141 -1.43 -9.80 3.17
CA VAL A 141 -2.09 -10.78 4.02
C VAL A 141 -2.86 -11.79 3.17
N LEU A 142 -2.92 -13.03 3.64
CA LEU A 142 -3.76 -14.08 3.04
C LEU A 142 -5.21 -13.88 3.47
N CYS A 143 -6.17 -14.17 2.61
CA CYS A 143 -7.57 -14.18 2.98
C CYS A 143 -7.90 -15.45 3.78
N SER A 144 -8.12 -15.28 5.08
CA SER A 144 -8.54 -16.33 6.01
C SER A 144 -9.58 -15.79 6.99
N PRO A 145 -10.28 -16.66 7.75
CA PRO A 145 -11.16 -16.21 8.82
C PRO A 145 -10.48 -15.29 9.84
N GLU A 146 -9.17 -15.42 10.05
CA GLU A 146 -8.41 -14.62 11.01
C GLU A 146 -8.09 -13.20 10.51
N THR A 147 -8.12 -12.97 9.19
CA THR A 147 -7.65 -11.71 8.59
C THR A 147 -8.75 -10.92 7.91
N VAL A 148 -9.80 -11.60 7.42
CA VAL A 148 -10.81 -10.97 6.55
C VAL A 148 -11.62 -9.88 7.25
N ALA A 149 -11.76 -9.96 8.57
CA ALA A 149 -12.58 -9.04 9.37
C ALA A 149 -12.17 -7.56 9.19
N GLU A 150 -10.88 -7.29 9.00
CA GLU A 150 -10.33 -5.93 8.84
C GLU A 150 -10.23 -5.50 7.37
N MET A 151 -10.54 -6.37 6.40
CA MET A 151 -10.49 -6.03 4.99
C MET A 151 -11.72 -5.21 4.58
N THR A 152 -11.58 -4.37 3.55
CA THR A 152 -12.71 -3.76 2.85
C THR A 152 -13.79 -4.79 2.48
N ALA A 153 -15.03 -4.58 2.91
CA ALA A 153 -16.16 -5.46 2.61
C ALA A 153 -16.47 -5.49 1.11
N THR A 154 -16.52 -4.31 0.49
CA THR A 154 -16.75 -4.16 -0.96
C THR A 154 -15.63 -4.79 -1.76
N GLY A 155 -14.37 -4.52 -1.41
CA GLY A 155 -13.23 -5.08 -2.10
C GLY A 155 -13.09 -6.60 -1.91
N TYR A 156 -13.37 -7.12 -0.71
CA TYR A 156 -13.42 -8.55 -0.45
C TYR A 156 -14.49 -9.25 -1.28
N ALA A 157 -15.72 -8.74 -1.31
CA ALA A 157 -16.80 -9.30 -2.11
C ALA A 157 -16.46 -9.33 -3.60
N PHE A 158 -15.88 -8.23 -4.11
CA PHE A 158 -15.38 -8.14 -5.48
C PHE A 158 -14.28 -9.17 -5.77
N ALA A 159 -13.23 -9.22 -4.96
CA ALA A 159 -12.10 -10.13 -5.15
C ALA A 159 -12.54 -11.61 -5.08
N ARG A 160 -13.45 -11.94 -4.15
CA ARG A 160 -14.06 -13.28 -4.03
C ARG A 160 -14.85 -13.65 -5.27
N GLY A 161 -15.75 -12.77 -5.70
CA GLY A 161 -16.57 -13.00 -6.89
C GLY A 161 -15.72 -13.19 -8.15
N LEU A 162 -14.69 -12.34 -8.31
CA LEU A 162 -13.76 -12.42 -9.43
C LEU A 162 -12.95 -13.72 -9.41
N HIS A 163 -12.44 -14.11 -8.25
CA HIS A 163 -11.71 -15.37 -8.09
C HIS A 163 -12.58 -16.59 -8.45
N GLN A 164 -13.83 -16.61 -7.97
CA GLN A 164 -14.77 -17.71 -8.23
C GLN A 164 -15.11 -17.82 -9.72
N HIS A 165 -15.28 -16.70 -10.42
CA HIS A 165 -15.62 -16.68 -11.85
C HIS A 165 -14.42 -17.02 -12.74
N LEU A 166 -13.25 -16.45 -12.47
CA LEU A 166 -12.07 -16.59 -13.34
C LEU A 166 -11.20 -17.80 -12.96
N ASN A 167 -11.35 -18.33 -11.74
CA ASN A 167 -10.51 -19.37 -11.15
C ASN A 167 -9.01 -19.03 -11.22
N VAL A 168 -8.65 -17.78 -10.89
CA VAL A 168 -7.27 -17.27 -10.88
C VAL A 168 -6.97 -16.61 -9.53
N PRO A 169 -5.73 -16.63 -9.02
CA PRO A 169 -5.37 -15.84 -7.84
C PRO A 169 -5.77 -14.37 -7.99
N VAL A 170 -6.22 -13.74 -6.92
CA VAL A 170 -6.59 -12.33 -6.91
C VAL A 170 -5.84 -11.61 -5.78
N GLY A 171 -5.11 -10.57 -6.14
CA GLY A 171 -4.54 -9.60 -5.23
C GLY A 171 -5.40 -8.34 -5.21
N LEU A 172 -5.78 -7.87 -4.02
CA LEU A 172 -6.40 -6.57 -3.86
C LEU A 172 -5.44 -5.65 -3.10
N ILE A 173 -5.14 -4.47 -3.63
CA ILE A 173 -4.42 -3.43 -2.92
C ILE A 173 -5.48 -2.53 -2.29
N ASP A 174 -5.60 -2.57 -0.96
CA ASP A 174 -6.49 -1.67 -0.24
C ASP A 174 -5.71 -0.41 0.16
N ALA A 175 -6.03 0.69 -0.51
CA ALA A 175 -5.51 2.02 -0.24
C ALA A 175 -6.65 3.00 0.07
N SER A 176 -7.75 2.52 0.64
CA SER A 176 -8.89 3.35 0.98
C SER A 176 -8.67 4.18 2.26
N TRP A 177 -9.28 5.38 2.31
CA TRP A 177 -9.17 6.31 3.43
C TRP A 177 -10.42 7.18 3.58
N GLY A 178 -11.18 6.91 4.64
CA GLY A 178 -12.38 7.64 5.01
C GLY A 178 -12.20 9.12 5.26
N ALA A 179 -13.28 9.87 5.02
CA ALA A 179 -13.34 11.33 5.14
C ALA A 179 -12.37 12.11 4.24
N THR A 180 -11.68 11.46 3.29
CA THR A 180 -10.94 12.15 2.23
C THR A 180 -11.91 12.61 1.15
N ARG A 181 -11.75 13.86 0.71
CA ARG A 181 -12.53 14.44 -0.39
C ARG A 181 -11.79 14.24 -1.71
N CYS A 182 -12.46 14.42 -2.85
CA CYS A 182 -11.83 14.21 -4.16
C CYS A 182 -10.61 15.12 -4.39
N GLU A 183 -10.56 16.28 -3.75
CA GLU A 183 -9.45 17.21 -3.91
C GLU A 183 -8.15 16.65 -3.31
N ALA A 184 -8.24 15.81 -2.28
CA ALA A 184 -7.07 15.15 -1.68
C ALA A 184 -6.45 14.06 -2.59
N TRP A 185 -7.20 13.58 -3.58
CA TRP A 185 -6.76 12.58 -4.57
C TRP A 185 -6.39 13.21 -5.92
N THR A 186 -6.45 14.54 -6.01
CA THR A 186 -6.22 15.29 -7.23
C THR A 186 -4.86 16.00 -7.15
N PRO A 187 -3.96 15.84 -8.12
CA PRO A 187 -2.68 16.54 -8.11
C PRO A 187 -2.84 18.06 -8.07
N ALA A 188 -1.96 18.75 -7.33
CA ALA A 188 -1.95 20.22 -7.22
C ALA A 188 -1.97 20.92 -8.59
N THR A 189 -1.23 20.37 -9.55
CA THR A 189 -1.12 20.88 -10.93
C THR A 189 -2.46 20.97 -11.65
N VAL A 190 -3.45 20.13 -11.30
CA VAL A 190 -4.81 20.19 -11.88
C VAL A 190 -5.54 21.46 -11.41
N PHE A 191 -5.38 21.84 -10.15
CA PHE A 191 -5.99 23.07 -9.61
C PHE A 191 -5.29 24.33 -10.12
N GLU A 192 -3.98 24.27 -10.29
CA GLU A 192 -3.17 25.37 -10.82
C GLU A 192 -3.46 25.64 -12.30
N ALA A 193 -3.75 24.60 -13.07
CA ALA A 193 -4.02 24.71 -14.51
C ALA A 193 -5.40 25.31 -14.84
N ASP A 194 -6.36 25.31 -13.90
CA ASP A 194 -7.71 25.83 -14.11
C ASP A 194 -8.04 26.97 -13.13
N PRO A 195 -8.06 28.24 -13.58
CA PRO A 195 -8.37 29.39 -12.72
C PRO A 195 -9.71 29.28 -11.98
N ARG A 196 -10.68 28.50 -12.48
CA ARG A 196 -11.99 28.28 -11.82
C ARG A 196 -11.84 27.48 -10.52
N LEU A 197 -10.73 26.76 -10.36
CA LEU A 197 -10.43 25.94 -9.19
C LEU A 197 -9.48 26.61 -8.20
N SER A 198 -9.01 27.84 -8.48
CA SER A 198 -8.09 28.62 -7.64
C SER A 198 -8.58 28.84 -6.20
N PHE A 199 -9.88 28.70 -5.93
CA PHE A 199 -10.41 28.78 -4.58
C PHE A 199 -9.94 27.62 -3.68
N TRP A 200 -9.61 26.44 -4.24
CA TRP A 200 -9.08 25.32 -3.49
C TRP A 200 -7.65 25.58 -3.01
N THR A 201 -6.78 26.06 -3.91
CA THR A 201 -5.40 26.43 -3.57
C THR A 201 -5.37 27.58 -2.57
N THR A 202 -6.20 28.61 -2.79
CA THR A 202 -6.33 29.75 -1.87
C THR A 202 -6.80 29.33 -0.48
N LYS A 203 -7.86 28.51 -0.40
CA LYS A 203 -8.36 27.99 0.89
C LYS A 203 -7.32 27.13 1.59
N TRP A 204 -6.57 26.30 0.85
CA TRP A 204 -5.54 25.44 1.40
C TRP A 204 -4.39 26.25 2.01
N GLU A 205 -3.88 27.26 1.30
CA GLU A 205 -2.84 28.16 1.82
C GLU A 205 -3.28 28.93 3.07
N GLN A 206 -4.54 29.37 3.10
CA GLN A 206 -5.11 30.02 4.28
C GLN A 206 -5.17 29.05 5.46
N HIS A 207 -5.60 27.81 5.20
CA HIS A 207 -5.60 26.75 6.21
C HIS A 207 -4.20 26.51 6.76
N LEU A 208 -3.20 26.29 5.90
CA LEU A 208 -1.82 26.06 6.31
C LEU A 208 -1.27 27.20 7.19
N ARG A 209 -1.54 28.46 6.81
CA ARG A 209 -1.13 29.63 7.62
C ARG A 209 -1.81 29.67 8.99
N SER A 210 -3.09 29.28 9.05
CA SER A 210 -3.86 29.29 10.30
C SER A 210 -3.66 28.04 11.17
N PHE A 211 -3.19 26.93 10.60
CA PHE A 211 -3.19 25.61 11.22
C PHE A 211 -2.41 25.56 12.54
N PRO A 212 -1.18 26.13 12.67
CA PRO A 212 -0.47 26.09 13.95
C PRO A 212 -1.26 26.72 15.10
N ARG A 213 -1.93 27.85 14.84
CA ARG A 213 -2.77 28.53 15.82
C ARG A 213 -4.02 27.71 16.17
N LEU A 214 -4.70 27.18 15.14
CA LEU A 214 -5.91 26.36 15.33
C LEU A 214 -5.60 25.07 16.09
N GLN A 215 -4.46 24.44 15.80
CA GLN A 215 -4.00 23.24 16.49
C GLN A 215 -3.71 23.52 17.97
N ALA A 216 -3.00 24.60 18.29
CA ALA A 216 -2.73 24.98 19.68
C ALA A 216 -4.03 25.24 20.46
N ALA A 217 -4.97 25.98 19.86
CA ALA A 217 -6.27 26.24 20.47
C ALA A 217 -7.09 24.94 20.66
N TYR A 218 -7.07 24.04 19.68
CA TYR A 218 -7.74 22.75 19.78
C TYR A 218 -7.18 21.89 20.92
N LEU A 219 -5.85 21.80 21.04
CA LEU A 219 -5.21 21.03 22.12
C LEU A 219 -5.60 21.57 23.50
N GLN A 220 -5.60 22.89 23.68
CA GLN A 220 -6.05 23.52 24.93
C GLN A 220 -7.52 23.23 25.24
N GLN A 221 -8.40 23.31 24.23
CA GLN A 221 -9.81 22.95 24.40
C GLN A 221 -9.99 21.47 24.73
N GLN A 222 -9.20 20.60 24.11
CA GLN A 222 -9.22 19.17 24.38
C GLN A 222 -8.79 18.86 25.82
N ASP A 223 -7.75 19.51 26.34
CA ASP A 223 -7.30 19.33 27.72
C ASP A 223 -8.35 19.83 28.72
N THR A 224 -8.97 20.98 28.43
CA THR A 224 -10.07 21.52 29.22
C THR A 224 -11.26 20.56 29.25
N TRP A 225 -11.64 20.04 28.09
CA TRP A 225 -12.72 19.06 27.96
C TRP A 225 -12.41 17.76 28.70
N LYS A 226 -11.18 17.22 28.59
CA LYS A 226 -10.76 16.01 29.32
C LYS A 226 -10.88 16.19 30.83
N ALA A 227 -10.43 17.33 31.36
CA ALA A 227 -10.54 17.64 32.78
C ALA A 227 -12.01 17.74 33.22
N ALA A 228 -12.87 18.39 32.43
CA ALA A 228 -14.29 18.49 32.71
C ALA A 228 -15.00 17.13 32.64
N ALA A 229 -14.69 16.31 31.64
CA ALA A 229 -15.23 14.96 31.47
C ALA A 229 -14.85 14.05 32.65
N GLU A 230 -13.59 14.12 33.11
CA GLU A 230 -13.14 13.36 34.27
C GLU A 230 -13.85 13.81 35.56
N LYS A 231 -13.99 15.12 35.76
CA LYS A 231 -14.74 15.66 36.90
C LYS A 231 -16.20 15.21 36.89
N ALA A 232 -16.87 15.23 35.73
CA ALA A 232 -18.24 14.76 35.59
C ALA A 232 -18.34 13.26 35.88
N ARG A 233 -17.42 12.44 35.34
CA ARG A 233 -17.35 11.00 35.60
C ARG A 233 -17.21 10.66 37.09
N LEU A 234 -16.46 11.47 37.84
CA LEU A 234 -16.29 11.30 39.29
C LEU A 234 -17.51 11.78 40.10
N ALA A 235 -18.35 12.66 39.53
CA ALA A 235 -19.53 13.21 40.20
C ALA A 235 -20.78 12.31 40.10
N GLY A 236 -20.77 11.30 39.22
CA GLY A 236 -21.90 10.42 38.94
C GLY A 236 -22.84 10.98 37.88
#